data_AF-A0A651GQ65-F1
#
_entry.id   AF-A0A651GQ65-F1
#
_cell.length_a   1.000
_cell.length_b   1.000
_cell.length_c   1.000
_cell.angle_alpha   90.00
_cell.angle_beta   90.00
_cell.angle_gamma   90.00
#
_symmetry.space_group_name_H-M   'P 1'
#
loop_
_entity.id
_entity.type
_entity.pdbx_description
1 polymer ?
#
loop_
_entity_poly.entity_id
_entity_poly.type
_entity_poly.pdbx_seq_one_letter_code
_entity_poly.pdbx_strand_id
1 'polypeptide(L)'
;LTSGDGMPFVGAYLATKVALSSLASSLALELGADSGVSVFCFGPGMVDTPGLASVLPQLAVQYGMTVEEFIGSSAPGGELITAEVCGKGLAGCIVYADEFHGQVTSFAAGLARLGLGPTGEPTPARRARPDVGPSEPPVPPEGDPWKEAQAAVRALAAVAEELTRESDDLGMFQRQWYRRTFQRRVGCTVEEWQAFSQELTAQLEARGDRPPNSGELSDWAGQLQRFAEHMEQTQQDARGFIGDPTALEEALAALERRKSTAHRLITALDRLNEHPPTV
;
A
#
# COMPACT_ATOMS: atom_id res chain seq x y z
N LEU A 1 -3.94 9.13 -9.81
CA LEU A 1 -3.63 7.93 -10.62
C LEU A 1 -4.13 6.71 -9.85
N THR A 2 -4.94 5.86 -10.48
CA THR A 2 -5.60 4.71 -9.83
C THR A 2 -4.83 3.41 -10.12
N SER A 3 -5.09 2.33 -9.38
CA SER A 3 -4.36 1.04 -9.48
C SER A 3 -4.37 0.38 -10.87
N GLY A 4 -5.25 0.82 -11.77
CA GLY A 4 -5.36 0.29 -13.14
C GLY A 4 -4.62 1.06 -14.23
N ASP A 5 -3.95 2.18 -13.94
CA ASP A 5 -3.41 3.06 -14.99
C ASP A 5 -2.37 2.36 -15.89
N GLY A 6 -2.71 2.28 -17.18
CA GLY A 6 -1.88 1.66 -18.22
C GLY A 6 -2.10 0.16 -18.42
N MET A 7 -3.17 -0.44 -17.88
CA MET A 7 -3.56 -1.80 -18.28
C MET A 7 -3.94 -1.84 -19.77
N PRO A 8 -3.42 -2.81 -20.54
CA PRO A 8 -3.71 -2.93 -21.96
C PRO A 8 -5.19 -3.27 -22.19
N PHE A 9 -5.71 -2.98 -23.39
CA PHE A 9 -7.08 -3.30 -23.82
C PHE A 9 -8.23 -2.61 -23.06
N VAL A 10 -7.96 -1.91 -21.95
CA VAL A 10 -8.95 -1.16 -21.14
C VAL A 10 -8.63 0.33 -21.03
N GLY A 11 -7.77 0.86 -21.90
CA GLY A 11 -7.28 2.25 -21.84
C GLY A 11 -8.38 3.30 -21.86
N ALA A 12 -9.38 3.18 -22.75
CA ALA A 12 -10.50 4.13 -22.82
C ALA A 12 -11.37 4.10 -21.55
N TYR A 13 -11.61 2.90 -21.00
CA TYR A 13 -12.32 2.72 -19.74
C TYR A 13 -11.58 3.42 -18.59
N LEU A 14 -10.28 3.18 -18.45
CA LEU A 14 -9.46 3.78 -17.39
C LEU A 14 -9.34 5.30 -17.51
N ALA A 15 -9.10 5.81 -18.72
CA ALA A 15 -9.04 7.26 -18.97
C ALA A 15 -10.34 7.95 -18.52
N THR A 16 -11.49 7.33 -18.83
CA THR A 16 -12.80 7.83 -18.40
C THR A 16 -12.95 7.80 -16.87
N LYS A 17 -12.49 6.74 -16.20
CA LYS A 17 -12.54 6.64 -14.72
C LYS A 17 -11.62 7.64 -14.02
N VAL A 18 -10.45 7.91 -14.58
CA VAL A 18 -9.54 8.96 -14.08
C VAL A 18 -10.17 10.34 -14.26
N ALA A 19 -10.75 10.62 -15.42
CA ALA A 19 -11.48 11.87 -15.67
C ALA A 19 -12.65 12.05 -14.69
N LEU A 20 -13.43 10.99 -14.44
CA LEU A 20 -14.53 11.02 -13.48
C LEU A 20 -14.06 11.30 -12.04
N SER A 21 -12.95 10.69 -11.63
CA SER A 21 -12.36 10.91 -10.30
C SER A 21 -11.88 12.36 -10.12
N SER A 22 -11.26 12.92 -11.16
CA SER A 22 -10.83 14.32 -11.18
C SER A 22 -12.01 15.28 -11.12
N LEU A 23 -13.08 15.00 -11.89
CA LEU A 23 -14.31 15.77 -11.89
C LEU A 23 -14.97 15.78 -10.50
N ALA A 24 -15.12 14.60 -9.87
CA ALA A 24 -15.72 14.50 -8.54
C ALA A 24 -14.93 15.26 -7.48
N SER A 25 -13.59 15.16 -7.52
CA SER A 25 -12.71 15.88 -6.58
C SER A 25 -12.83 17.39 -6.74
N SER A 26 -12.88 17.88 -7.99
CA SER A 26 -13.02 19.30 -8.29
C SER A 26 -14.39 19.83 -7.86
N LEU A 27 -15.46 19.11 -8.20
CA LEU A 27 -16.83 19.48 -7.84
C LEU A 27 -17.05 19.49 -6.32
N ALA A 28 -16.45 18.56 -5.58
CA ALA A 28 -16.48 18.57 -4.12
C ALA A 28 -15.90 19.88 -3.54
N LEU A 29 -14.74 20.30 -4.02
CA LEU A 29 -14.11 21.57 -3.61
C LEU A 29 -14.94 22.80 -3.99
N GLU A 30 -15.62 22.77 -5.14
CA GLU A 30 -16.50 23.86 -5.60
C GLU A 30 -17.76 24.02 -4.75
N LEU A 31 -18.34 22.91 -4.28
CA LEU A 31 -19.56 22.92 -3.47
C LEU A 31 -19.29 23.39 -2.03
N GLY A 32 -18.12 23.09 -1.48
CA GLY A 32 -17.77 23.41 -0.11
C GLY A 32 -18.57 22.58 0.93
N ALA A 33 -18.04 22.52 2.15
CA ALA A 33 -18.58 21.65 3.21
C ALA A 33 -20.02 22.02 3.65
N ASP A 34 -20.41 23.29 3.53
CA ASP A 34 -21.70 23.79 4.01
C ASP A 34 -22.84 23.67 2.98
N SER A 35 -22.57 23.15 1.78
CA SER A 35 -23.58 23.02 0.72
C SER A 35 -24.70 22.02 1.05
N GLY A 36 -24.48 21.13 2.01
CA GLY A 36 -25.36 19.98 2.26
C GLY A 36 -25.34 18.94 1.13
N VAL A 37 -24.38 19.03 0.19
CA VAL A 37 -24.23 18.10 -0.92
C VAL A 37 -22.87 17.40 -0.85
N SER A 38 -22.90 16.08 -0.77
CA SER A 38 -21.69 15.25 -0.80
C SER A 38 -21.41 14.71 -2.18
N VAL A 39 -20.15 14.84 -2.62
CA VAL A 39 -19.67 14.30 -3.90
C VAL A 39 -18.49 13.39 -3.63
N PHE A 40 -18.57 12.15 -4.11
CA PHE A 40 -17.50 11.16 -4.00
C PHE A 40 -17.50 10.25 -5.23
N CYS A 41 -16.38 9.57 -5.47
CA CYS A 41 -16.27 8.56 -6.52
C CYS A 41 -16.31 7.16 -5.90
N PHE A 42 -17.24 6.33 -6.36
CA PHE A 42 -17.36 4.94 -5.90
C PHE A 42 -16.66 3.98 -6.88
N GLY A 43 -15.56 3.38 -6.44
CA GLY A 43 -14.77 2.39 -7.18
C GLY A 43 -14.88 1.01 -6.54
N PRO A 44 -15.83 0.15 -6.96
CA PRO A 44 -16.09 -1.12 -6.29
C PRO A 44 -15.10 -2.24 -6.66
N GLY A 45 -14.33 -2.11 -7.73
CA GLY A 45 -13.54 -3.23 -8.27
C GLY A 45 -14.37 -4.10 -9.22
N MET A 46 -14.06 -5.40 -9.28
CA MET A 46 -14.73 -6.35 -10.17
C MET A 46 -16.00 -6.90 -9.53
N VAL A 47 -17.15 -6.42 -10.00
CA VAL A 47 -18.47 -6.83 -9.51
C VAL A 47 -19.12 -7.79 -10.49
N ASP A 48 -19.65 -8.90 -9.99
CA ASP A 48 -20.43 -9.87 -10.75
C ASP A 48 -21.70 -9.19 -11.29
N THR A 49 -21.62 -8.78 -12.55
CA THR A 49 -22.66 -8.05 -13.26
C THR A 49 -22.78 -8.64 -14.66
N PRO A 50 -23.98 -8.58 -15.30
CA PRO A 50 -24.14 -9.01 -16.68
C PRO A 50 -23.17 -8.32 -17.65
N GLY A 51 -22.84 -7.05 -17.38
CA GLY A 51 -21.87 -6.29 -18.15
C GLY A 51 -20.47 -6.90 -18.08
N LEU A 52 -19.96 -7.15 -16.88
CA LEU A 52 -18.65 -7.79 -16.69
C LEU A 52 -18.66 -9.20 -17.29
N ALA A 53 -19.67 -10.02 -16.97
CA ALA A 53 -19.79 -11.39 -17.47
C ALA A 53 -19.73 -11.49 -19.01
N SER A 54 -20.28 -10.50 -19.72
CA SER A 54 -20.27 -10.47 -21.19
C SER A 54 -18.89 -10.18 -21.81
N VAL A 55 -18.02 -9.43 -21.11
CA VAL A 55 -16.71 -9.00 -21.63
C VAL A 55 -15.56 -9.84 -21.09
N LEU A 56 -15.76 -10.52 -19.96
CA LEU A 56 -14.71 -11.22 -19.24
C LEU A 56 -14.01 -12.32 -20.06
N PRO A 57 -14.72 -13.17 -20.85
CA PRO A 57 -14.05 -14.16 -21.70
C PRO A 57 -13.15 -13.52 -22.76
N GLN A 58 -13.57 -12.39 -23.32
CA GLN A 58 -12.80 -11.67 -24.33
C GLN A 58 -11.56 -11.02 -23.71
N LEU A 59 -11.70 -10.41 -22.54
CA LEU A 59 -10.58 -9.84 -21.80
C LEU A 59 -9.57 -10.92 -21.40
N ALA A 60 -10.02 -12.05 -20.85
CA ALA A 60 -9.12 -13.15 -20.48
C ALA A 60 -8.26 -13.62 -21.68
N VAL A 61 -8.88 -13.79 -22.86
CA VAL A 61 -8.17 -14.15 -24.10
C VAL A 61 -7.12 -13.10 -24.50
N GLN A 62 -7.44 -11.80 -24.41
CA GLN A 62 -6.49 -10.73 -24.73
C GLN A 62 -5.27 -10.73 -23.78
N TYR A 63 -5.45 -11.24 -22.57
CA TYR A 63 -4.40 -11.37 -21.55
C TYR A 63 -3.68 -12.73 -21.61
N GLY A 64 -4.08 -13.64 -22.51
CA GLY A 64 -3.51 -14.99 -22.60
C GLY A 64 -3.82 -15.86 -21.38
N MET A 65 -4.96 -15.61 -20.72
CA MET A 65 -5.40 -16.26 -19.49
C MET A 65 -6.76 -16.96 -19.71
N THR A 66 -7.04 -17.94 -18.85
CA THR A 66 -8.42 -18.39 -18.61
C THR A 66 -9.22 -17.33 -17.84
N VAL A 67 -10.54 -17.46 -17.84
CA VAL A 67 -11.44 -16.57 -17.08
C VAL A 67 -11.10 -16.62 -15.59
N GLU A 68 -10.89 -17.81 -15.07
CA GLU A 68 -10.57 -18.08 -13.67
C GLU A 68 -9.23 -17.45 -13.28
N GLU A 69 -8.19 -17.59 -14.11
CA GLU A 69 -6.88 -16.95 -13.88
C GLU A 69 -6.96 -15.43 -13.92
N PHE A 70 -7.77 -14.88 -14.85
CA PHE A 70 -7.97 -13.44 -14.95
C PHE A 70 -8.66 -12.89 -13.70
N ILE A 71 -9.73 -13.54 -13.22
CA ILE A 71 -10.40 -13.16 -11.97
C ILE A 71 -9.45 -13.31 -10.78
N GLY A 72 -8.79 -14.46 -10.67
CA GLY A 72 -7.88 -14.76 -9.55
C GLY A 72 -6.73 -13.76 -9.41
N SER A 73 -6.27 -13.18 -10.51
CA SER A 73 -5.20 -12.18 -10.51
C SER A 73 -5.68 -10.72 -10.43
N SER A 74 -6.94 -10.44 -10.76
CA SER A 74 -7.45 -9.07 -10.92
C SER A 74 -8.51 -8.67 -9.90
N ALA A 75 -9.24 -9.63 -9.34
CA ALA A 75 -10.31 -9.39 -8.38
C ALA A 75 -9.79 -9.45 -6.93
N PRO A 76 -10.25 -8.55 -6.04
CA PRO A 76 -9.97 -8.66 -4.62
C PRO A 76 -10.39 -10.04 -4.07
N GLY A 77 -9.48 -10.75 -3.37
CA GLY A 77 -9.71 -12.07 -2.80
C GLY A 77 -9.77 -13.21 -3.82
N GLY A 78 -9.45 -12.92 -5.09
CA GLY A 78 -9.52 -13.87 -6.18
C GLY A 78 -10.95 -14.22 -6.63
N GLU A 79 -11.96 -13.47 -6.17
CA GLU A 79 -13.37 -13.71 -6.48
C GLU A 79 -14.08 -12.41 -6.89
N LEU A 80 -15.12 -12.54 -7.71
CA LEU A 80 -15.97 -11.40 -8.06
C LEU A 80 -16.81 -10.97 -6.85
N ILE A 81 -16.92 -9.66 -6.66
CA ILE A 81 -17.78 -9.09 -5.63
C ILE A 81 -19.23 -9.27 -6.09
N THR A 82 -20.09 -9.83 -5.26
CA THR A 82 -21.51 -9.93 -5.63
C THR A 82 -22.15 -8.54 -5.71
N ALA A 83 -23.11 -8.38 -6.63
CA ALA A 83 -23.85 -7.12 -6.76
C ALA A 83 -24.52 -6.70 -5.44
N GLU A 84 -24.97 -7.66 -4.63
CA GLU A 84 -25.58 -7.40 -3.32
C GLU A 84 -24.58 -6.82 -2.32
N VAL A 85 -23.39 -7.42 -2.18
CA VAL A 85 -22.33 -6.93 -1.26
C VAL A 85 -21.86 -5.54 -1.69
N CYS A 86 -21.65 -5.35 -3.00
CA CYS A 86 -21.33 -4.04 -3.56
C CYS A 86 -22.43 -3.01 -3.26
N GLY A 87 -23.70 -3.39 -3.40
CA GLY A 87 -24.86 -2.55 -3.10
C GLY A 87 -24.95 -2.14 -1.64
N LYS A 88 -24.71 -3.07 -0.70
CA LYS A 88 -24.64 -2.77 0.74
C LYS A 88 -23.52 -1.78 1.06
N GLY A 89 -22.34 -1.98 0.47
CA GLY A 89 -21.22 -1.04 0.62
C GLY A 89 -21.53 0.34 0.05
N LEU A 90 -22.17 0.43 -1.12
CA LEU A 90 -22.61 1.71 -1.69
C LEU A 90 -23.64 2.41 -0.79
N ALA A 91 -24.62 1.67 -0.24
CA ALA A 91 -25.59 2.24 0.70
C ALA A 91 -24.90 2.82 1.94
N GLY A 92 -23.87 2.14 2.48
CA GLY A 92 -23.04 2.67 3.56
C GLY A 92 -22.34 3.97 3.17
N CYS A 93 -21.77 4.03 1.97
CA CYS A 93 -21.15 5.27 1.46
C CYS A 93 -22.15 6.42 1.32
N ILE A 94 -23.40 6.13 0.97
CA ILE A 94 -24.46 7.15 0.86
C ILE A 94 -24.92 7.64 2.24
N VAL A 95 -25.08 6.73 3.21
CA VAL A 95 -25.50 7.10 4.58
C VAL A 95 -24.48 7.99 5.27
N TYR A 96 -23.19 7.76 5.03
CA TYR A 96 -22.07 8.52 5.59
C TYR A 96 -21.36 9.36 4.51
N ALA A 97 -22.12 9.90 3.56
CA ALA A 97 -21.56 10.56 2.38
C ALA A 97 -20.72 11.80 2.69
N ASP A 98 -21.02 12.50 3.78
CA ASP A 98 -20.23 13.61 4.30
C ASP A 98 -18.79 13.21 4.63
N GLU A 99 -18.59 12.02 5.22
CA GLU A 99 -17.27 11.49 5.55
C GLU A 99 -16.46 11.10 4.30
N PHE A 100 -17.12 10.88 3.17
CA PHE A 100 -16.49 10.52 1.90
C PHE A 100 -16.39 11.69 0.92
N HIS A 101 -16.85 12.89 1.29
CA HIS A 101 -16.84 14.05 0.40
C HIS A 101 -15.43 14.34 -0.15
N GLY A 102 -15.32 14.46 -1.47
CA GLY A 102 -14.06 14.68 -2.20
C GLY A 102 -13.16 13.45 -2.35
N GLN A 103 -13.60 12.27 -1.91
CA GLN A 103 -12.77 11.07 -1.89
C GLN A 103 -13.15 10.07 -2.98
N VAL A 104 -12.21 9.18 -3.30
CA VAL A 104 -12.48 7.92 -4.00
C VAL A 104 -12.66 6.85 -2.93
N THR A 105 -13.84 6.25 -2.86
CA THR A 105 -14.22 5.23 -1.87
C THR A 105 -14.59 3.91 -2.55
N SER A 106 -14.77 2.87 -1.75
CA SER A 106 -15.08 1.50 -2.22
C SER A 106 -16.18 0.88 -1.37
N PHE A 107 -16.70 -0.28 -1.82
CA PHE A 107 -17.71 -1.02 -1.07
C PHE A 107 -17.21 -1.39 0.34
N ALA A 108 -15.92 -1.72 0.50
CA ALA A 108 -15.35 -2.10 1.78
C ALA A 108 -15.41 -0.96 2.81
N ALA A 109 -15.16 0.28 2.39
CA ALA A 109 -15.26 1.45 3.27
C ALA A 109 -16.69 1.66 3.77
N GLY A 110 -17.69 1.57 2.88
CA GLY A 110 -19.10 1.69 3.27
C GLY A 110 -19.59 0.54 4.14
N LEU A 111 -19.18 -0.71 3.88
CA LEU A 111 -19.47 -1.85 4.74
C LEU A 111 -18.92 -1.64 6.15
N ALA A 112 -17.68 -1.17 6.27
CA ALA A 112 -17.06 -0.90 7.57
C ALA A 112 -17.84 0.15 8.38
N ARG A 113 -18.36 1.20 7.74
CA ARG A 113 -19.19 2.21 8.41
C ARG A 113 -20.55 1.67 8.86
N LEU A 114 -21.07 0.64 8.18
CA LEU A 114 -22.26 -0.09 8.60
C LEU A 114 -21.97 -1.18 9.65
N GLY A 115 -20.71 -1.37 10.05
CA GLY A 115 -20.31 -2.45 10.96
C GLY A 115 -20.37 -3.84 10.31
N LEU A 116 -20.28 -3.91 8.98
CA LEU A 116 -20.33 -5.15 8.20
C LEU A 116 -18.93 -5.61 7.79
N GLY A 117 -18.73 -6.92 7.75
CA GLY A 117 -17.52 -7.56 7.25
C GLY A 117 -17.43 -7.54 5.71
N PRO A 118 -16.34 -8.09 5.13
CA PRO A 118 -16.08 -8.05 3.69
C PRO A 118 -17.16 -8.71 2.83
N THR A 119 -17.90 -9.68 3.39
CA THR A 119 -18.99 -10.40 2.74
C THR A 119 -20.38 -9.79 2.98
N GLY A 120 -20.45 -8.62 3.64
CA GLY A 120 -21.71 -7.95 3.95
C GLY A 120 -22.48 -8.52 5.15
N GLU A 121 -21.87 -9.42 5.91
CA GLU A 121 -22.39 -9.97 7.17
C GLU A 121 -22.08 -9.03 8.35
N PRO A 122 -22.93 -8.99 9.39
CA PRO A 122 -22.62 -8.24 10.61
C PRO A 122 -21.28 -8.68 11.21
N THR A 123 -20.39 -7.72 11.44
CA THR A 123 -19.16 -8.03 12.17
C THR A 123 -19.56 -8.29 13.62
N PRO A 124 -19.16 -9.43 14.24
CA PRO A 124 -19.38 -9.62 15.66
C PRO A 124 -18.80 -8.41 16.39
N ALA A 125 -19.60 -7.81 17.29
CA ALA A 125 -19.24 -6.61 18.03
C ALA A 125 -17.80 -6.78 18.52
N ARG A 126 -16.89 -6.00 17.93
CA ARG A 126 -15.49 -6.00 18.32
C ARG A 126 -15.50 -5.65 19.80
N ARG A 127 -15.26 -6.65 20.67
CA ARG A 127 -14.90 -6.37 22.06
C ARG A 127 -13.84 -5.30 21.95
N ALA A 128 -14.10 -4.14 22.57
CA ALA A 128 -13.14 -3.06 22.62
C ALA A 128 -11.78 -3.72 22.86
N ARG A 129 -10.86 -3.58 21.89
CA ARG A 129 -9.48 -3.94 22.16
C ARG A 129 -9.16 -3.18 23.45
N PRO A 130 -8.57 -3.83 24.46
CA PRO A 130 -8.04 -3.06 25.57
C PRO A 130 -7.20 -1.95 24.94
N ASP A 131 -7.42 -0.73 25.41
CA ASP A 131 -6.73 0.46 24.98
C ASP A 131 -5.23 0.19 25.14
N VAL A 132 -4.60 -0.28 24.07
CA VAL A 132 -3.15 -0.29 23.97
C VAL A 132 -2.87 1.14 23.57
N GLY A 133 -2.79 2.00 24.59
CA GLY A 133 -2.19 3.32 24.45
C GLY A 133 -0.86 3.17 23.70
N PRO A 134 -0.40 4.23 23.00
CA PRO A 134 0.75 4.15 22.10
C PRO A 134 1.84 3.34 22.78
N SER A 135 2.04 2.10 22.31
CA SER A 135 3.13 1.31 22.83
C SER A 135 4.35 2.02 22.30
N GLU A 136 5.02 2.76 23.18
CA GLU A 136 6.39 3.18 22.95
C GLU A 136 7.10 1.96 22.36
N PRO A 137 7.68 2.08 21.15
CA PRO A 137 8.46 0.99 20.61
C PRO A 137 9.47 0.59 21.69
N PRO A 138 9.66 -0.71 21.96
CA PRO A 138 10.56 -1.15 23.01
C PRO A 138 11.90 -0.48 22.76
N VAL A 139 12.30 0.41 23.67
CA VAL A 139 13.61 1.04 23.65
C VAL A 139 14.59 -0.12 23.58
N PRO A 140 15.32 -0.30 22.46
CA PRO A 140 16.32 -1.35 22.39
C PRO A 140 17.31 -1.09 23.52
N PRO A 141 17.91 -2.14 24.11
CA PRO A 141 18.86 -1.98 25.20
C PRO A 141 19.95 -0.98 24.81
N GLU A 142 20.55 -0.30 25.79
CA GLU A 142 21.69 0.61 25.65
C GLU A 142 22.83 -0.03 24.82
N GLY A 143 22.67 0.04 23.51
CA GLY A 143 23.60 -0.40 22.50
C GLY A 143 24.22 0.82 21.85
N ASP A 144 25.43 0.63 21.33
CA ASP A 144 26.13 1.61 20.51
C ASP A 144 25.23 1.96 19.30
N PRO A 145 24.69 3.20 19.22
CA PRO A 145 23.77 3.61 18.15
C PRO A 145 24.38 3.42 16.76
N TRP A 146 25.71 3.48 16.67
CA TRP A 146 26.44 3.26 15.43
C TRP A 146 26.34 1.79 14.98
N LYS A 147 26.54 0.85 15.90
CA LYS A 147 26.39 -0.59 15.59
C LYS A 147 24.95 -0.96 15.27
N GLU A 148 23.98 -0.32 15.92
CA GLU A 148 22.57 -0.49 15.60
C GLU A 148 22.25 0.00 14.18
N ALA A 149 22.70 1.20 13.81
CA ALA A 149 22.53 1.75 12.47
C ALA A 149 23.20 0.87 11.40
N GLN A 150 24.43 0.39 11.66
CA GLN A 150 25.14 -0.52 10.77
C GLN A 150 24.42 -1.87 10.61
N ALA A 151 23.88 -2.43 11.69
CA ALA A 151 23.10 -3.67 11.61
C ALA A 151 21.78 -3.46 10.85
N ALA A 152 21.09 -2.34 11.10
CA ALA A 152 19.82 -2.00 10.46
C ALA A 152 19.99 -1.72 8.97
N VAL A 153 21.04 -1.00 8.55
CA VAL A 153 21.28 -0.71 7.13
C VAL A 153 21.65 -1.97 6.33
N ARG A 154 22.43 -2.90 6.92
CA ARG A 154 22.70 -4.21 6.28
C ARG A 154 21.43 -5.03 6.10
N ALA A 155 20.55 -5.03 7.10
CA ALA A 155 19.25 -5.70 6.99
C ALA A 155 18.38 -5.05 5.89
N LEU A 156 18.43 -3.72 5.75
CA LEU A 156 17.73 -3.01 4.69
C LEU A 156 18.27 -3.37 3.30
N ALA A 157 19.60 -3.45 3.14
CA ALA A 157 20.22 -3.86 1.88
C ALA A 157 19.82 -5.28 1.47
N ALA A 158 19.76 -6.21 2.43
CA ALA A 158 19.27 -7.57 2.20
C ALA A 158 17.79 -7.57 1.74
N VAL A 159 16.93 -6.77 2.39
CA VAL A 159 15.53 -6.58 1.97
C VAL A 159 15.44 -6.01 0.56
N ALA A 160 16.28 -5.04 0.21
CA ALA A 160 16.27 -4.44 -1.13
C ALA A 160 16.67 -5.47 -2.20
N GLU A 161 17.65 -6.32 -1.93
CA GLU A 161 18.04 -7.42 -2.82
C GLU A 161 16.92 -8.46 -2.97
N GLU A 162 16.24 -8.83 -1.88
CA GLU A 162 15.05 -9.69 -1.92
C GLU A 162 13.97 -9.10 -2.82
N LEU A 163 13.65 -7.81 -2.68
CA LEU A 163 12.62 -7.14 -3.48
C LEU A 163 12.97 -7.09 -4.97
N THR A 164 14.25 -6.89 -5.32
CA THR A 164 14.69 -6.94 -6.72
C THR A 164 14.49 -8.34 -7.29
N ARG A 165 14.93 -9.36 -6.57
CA ARG A 165 14.81 -10.76 -7.00
C ARG A 165 13.35 -11.17 -7.16
N GLU A 166 12.52 -10.87 -6.16
CA GLU A 166 11.07 -11.11 -6.23
C GLU A 166 10.43 -10.38 -7.41
N SER A 167 10.82 -9.12 -7.65
CA SER A 167 10.33 -8.37 -8.82
C SER A 167 10.73 -9.01 -10.15
N ASP A 168 11.91 -9.63 -10.22
CA ASP A 168 12.44 -10.22 -11.45
C ASP A 168 11.78 -11.55 -11.78
N ASP A 169 11.42 -12.30 -10.75
CA ASP A 169 10.72 -13.58 -10.83
C ASP A 169 9.23 -13.43 -11.23
N LEU A 170 8.67 -12.22 -11.15
CA LEU A 170 7.31 -11.94 -11.63
C LEU A 170 7.20 -12.04 -13.16
N GLY A 171 6.01 -12.46 -13.63
CA GLY A 171 5.67 -12.40 -15.05
C GLY A 171 5.74 -10.97 -15.61
N MET A 172 5.94 -10.82 -16.93
CA MET A 172 6.20 -9.53 -17.58
C MET A 172 5.25 -8.41 -17.14
N PHE A 173 3.94 -8.67 -17.12
CA PHE A 173 2.92 -7.68 -16.76
C PHE A 173 2.89 -7.38 -15.26
N GLN A 174 2.98 -8.41 -14.41
CA GLN A 174 3.05 -8.26 -12.95
C GLN A 174 4.27 -7.47 -12.54
N ARG A 175 5.43 -7.75 -13.14
CA ARG A 175 6.68 -7.02 -12.94
C ARG A 175 6.56 -5.55 -13.30
N GLN A 176 5.97 -5.22 -14.45
CA GLN A 176 5.76 -3.83 -14.87
C GLN A 176 4.82 -3.08 -13.90
N TRP A 177 3.73 -3.72 -13.49
CA TRP A 177 2.79 -3.14 -12.54
C TRP A 177 3.42 -2.93 -11.16
N TYR A 178 4.14 -3.93 -10.65
CA TYR A 178 4.83 -3.88 -9.37
C TYR A 178 5.87 -2.75 -9.35
N ARG A 179 6.79 -2.72 -10.33
CA ARG A 179 7.85 -1.71 -10.41
C ARG A 179 7.31 -0.29 -10.54
N ARG A 180 6.23 -0.10 -11.33
CA ARG A 180 5.57 1.20 -11.45
C ARG A 180 4.90 1.64 -10.15
N THR A 181 4.21 0.72 -9.47
CA THR A 181 3.53 1.00 -8.20
C THR A 181 4.56 1.37 -7.12
N PHE A 182 5.65 0.60 -7.04
CA PHE A 182 6.79 0.89 -6.19
C PHE A 182 7.35 2.29 -6.48
N GLN A 183 7.69 2.58 -7.74
CA GLN A 183 8.26 3.87 -8.14
C GLN A 183 7.36 5.05 -7.78
N ARG A 184 6.05 4.90 -7.98
CA ARG A 184 5.10 5.96 -7.67
C ARG A 184 4.94 6.20 -6.16
N ARG A 185 4.98 5.15 -5.33
CA ARG A 185 4.78 5.26 -3.88
C ARG A 185 6.08 5.64 -3.15
N VAL A 186 7.20 5.05 -3.54
CA VAL A 186 8.51 5.23 -2.90
C VAL A 186 9.28 6.44 -3.48
N GLY A 187 9.01 6.79 -4.73
CA GLY A 187 9.63 7.92 -5.45
C GLY A 187 10.86 7.55 -6.29
N CYS A 188 11.28 6.28 -6.27
CA CYS A 188 12.42 5.76 -7.04
C CYS A 188 12.14 4.33 -7.52
N THR A 189 12.85 3.85 -8.54
CA THR A 189 12.72 2.46 -9.00
C THR A 189 13.22 1.46 -7.95
N VAL A 190 12.93 0.18 -8.16
CA VAL A 190 13.43 -0.90 -7.29
C VAL A 190 14.95 -0.99 -7.38
N GLU A 191 15.53 -0.78 -8.56
CA GLU A 191 16.97 -0.74 -8.77
C GLU A 191 17.63 0.48 -8.11
N GLU A 192 17.00 1.65 -8.20
CA GLU A 192 17.46 2.86 -7.52
C GLU A 192 17.37 2.71 -5.99
N TRP A 193 16.33 2.03 -5.50
CA TRP A 193 16.20 1.71 -4.08
C TRP A 193 17.29 0.73 -3.60
N GLN A 194 17.59 -0.29 -4.39
CA GLN A 194 18.69 -1.21 -4.10
C GLN A 194 20.03 -0.48 -4.09
N ALA A 195 20.31 0.35 -5.10
CA ALA A 195 21.51 1.18 -5.14
C ALA A 195 21.59 2.14 -3.94
N PHE A 196 20.49 2.79 -3.58
CA PHE A 196 20.40 3.64 -2.39
C PHE A 196 20.76 2.87 -1.10
N SER A 197 20.21 1.67 -0.91
CA SER A 197 20.49 0.86 0.28
C SER A 197 21.95 0.41 0.38
N GLN A 198 22.58 0.09 -0.77
CA GLN A 198 23.99 -0.29 -0.85
C GLN A 198 24.91 0.91 -0.58
N GLU A 199 24.59 2.06 -1.17
CA GLU A 199 25.32 3.30 -0.97
C GLU A 199 25.22 3.77 0.50
N LEU A 200 24.03 3.75 1.08
CA LEU A 200 23.83 4.08 2.49
C LEU A 200 24.60 3.13 3.42
N THR A 201 24.65 1.83 3.08
CA THR A 201 25.48 0.84 3.80
C THR A 201 26.95 1.22 3.72
N ALA A 202 27.46 1.47 2.51
CA ALA A 202 28.86 1.85 2.31
C ALA A 202 29.22 3.14 3.05
N GLN A 203 28.32 4.14 3.05
CA GLN A 203 28.53 5.41 3.76
C GLN A 203 28.57 5.22 5.28
N LEU A 204 27.66 4.43 5.86
CA LEU A 204 27.65 4.15 7.31
C LEU A 204 28.80 3.24 7.75
N GLU A 205 29.34 2.40 6.87
CA GLU A 205 30.52 1.58 7.17
C GLU A 205 31.83 2.38 7.03
N ALA A 206 31.94 3.23 6.01
CA ALA A 206 33.15 4.01 5.74
C ALA A 206 33.32 5.23 6.67
N ARG A 207 32.23 5.77 7.24
CA ARG A 207 32.27 6.97 8.07
C ARG A 207 32.93 6.79 9.44
N GLY A 208 33.10 5.57 9.94
CA GLY A 208 33.58 5.35 11.32
C GLY A 208 32.73 6.15 12.32
N ASP A 209 33.32 6.83 13.30
CA ASP A 209 32.54 7.62 14.28
C ASP A 209 32.14 9.03 13.79
N ARG A 210 32.20 9.32 12.48
CA ARG A 210 31.83 10.65 11.98
C ARG A 210 30.31 10.76 11.79
N PRO A 211 29.60 11.60 12.57
CA PRO A 211 28.15 11.72 12.46
C PRO A 211 27.75 12.30 11.09
N PRO A 212 26.66 11.82 10.49
CA PRO A 212 26.06 12.46 9.33
C PRO A 212 25.60 13.88 9.63
N ASN A 213 25.55 14.73 8.60
CA ASN A 213 24.95 16.05 8.79
C ASN A 213 23.40 15.94 8.83
N SER A 214 22.74 16.91 9.43
CA SER A 214 21.28 16.89 9.63
C SER A 214 20.48 16.86 8.32
N GLY A 215 21.03 17.40 7.21
CA GLY A 215 20.40 17.35 5.89
C GLY A 215 20.40 15.94 5.31
N GLU A 216 21.54 15.25 5.36
CA GLU A 216 21.67 13.86 4.93
C GLU A 216 20.75 12.93 5.72
N LEU A 217 20.69 13.10 7.05
CA LEU A 217 19.79 12.32 7.91
C LEU A 217 18.33 12.51 7.54
N SER A 218 17.91 13.76 7.32
CA SER A 218 16.55 14.09 6.91
C SER A 218 16.21 13.48 5.55
N ASP A 219 17.13 13.52 4.59
CA ASP A 219 16.93 12.94 3.25
C ASP A 219 16.80 11.42 3.32
N TRP A 220 17.69 10.76 4.09
CA TRP A 220 17.64 9.30 4.29
C TRP A 220 16.36 8.89 5.02
N ALA A 221 16.01 9.56 6.11
CA ALA A 221 14.80 9.28 6.88
C ALA A 221 13.54 9.46 6.01
N GLY A 222 13.47 10.52 5.21
CA GLY A 222 12.34 10.75 4.30
C GLY A 222 12.20 9.65 3.23
N GLN A 223 13.32 9.14 2.71
CA GLN A 223 13.32 8.04 1.74
C GLN A 223 12.92 6.70 2.39
N LEU A 224 13.39 6.43 3.62
CA LEU A 224 13.02 5.25 4.41
C LEU A 224 11.54 5.27 4.83
N GLN A 225 11.02 6.45 5.18
CA GLN A 225 9.63 6.65 5.59
C GLN A 225 8.66 6.32 4.44
N ARG A 226 8.93 6.84 3.23
CA ARG A 226 8.14 6.51 2.03
C ARG A 226 8.11 5.01 1.74
N PHE A 227 9.22 4.32 1.96
CA PHE A 227 9.28 2.86 1.82
C PHE A 227 8.46 2.14 2.89
N ALA A 228 8.54 2.55 4.16
CA ALA A 228 7.75 1.97 5.24
C ALA A 228 6.24 2.15 5.00
N GLU A 229 5.82 3.34 4.56
CA GLU A 229 4.45 3.65 4.16
C GLU A 229 3.99 2.79 2.97
N HIS A 230 4.86 2.58 1.99
CA HIS A 230 4.57 1.67 0.88
C HIS A 230 4.33 0.23 1.36
N MET A 231 5.13 -0.28 2.31
CA MET A 231 4.95 -1.62 2.88
C MET A 231 3.62 -1.72 3.64
N GLU A 232 3.28 -0.71 4.44
CA GLU A 232 1.99 -0.67 5.15
C GLU A 232 0.80 -0.65 4.19
N GLN A 233 0.86 0.17 3.14
CA GLN A 233 -0.19 0.18 2.12
C GLN A 233 -0.28 -1.18 1.42
N THR A 234 0.85 -1.82 1.12
CA THR A 234 0.88 -3.16 0.52
C THR A 234 0.28 -4.23 1.45
N GLN A 235 0.43 -4.09 2.78
CA GLN A 235 -0.26 -4.97 3.74
C GLN A 235 -1.79 -4.81 3.66
N GLN A 236 -2.28 -3.58 3.50
CA GLN A 236 -3.71 -3.33 3.33
C GLN A 236 -4.21 -3.92 2.00
N ASP A 237 -3.47 -3.69 0.92
CA ASP A 237 -3.78 -4.23 -0.40
C ASP A 237 -3.80 -5.78 -0.33
N ALA A 238 -2.79 -6.42 0.28
CA ALA A 238 -2.67 -7.88 0.40
C ALA A 238 -3.89 -8.54 1.07
N ARG A 239 -4.43 -7.94 2.15
CA ARG A 239 -5.66 -8.43 2.80
C ARG A 239 -6.87 -8.41 1.86
N GLY A 240 -6.86 -7.51 0.89
CA GLY A 240 -7.87 -7.41 -0.14
C GLY A 240 -7.63 -8.35 -1.32
N PHE A 241 -6.40 -8.81 -1.60
CA PHE A 241 -6.09 -9.58 -2.81
C PHE A 241 -5.80 -11.08 -2.56
N ILE A 242 -5.27 -11.45 -1.40
CA ILE A 242 -4.86 -12.83 -1.11
C ILE A 242 -5.99 -13.54 -0.36
N GLY A 243 -6.66 -14.48 -1.03
CA GLY A 243 -7.75 -15.27 -0.45
C GLY A 243 -7.30 -16.44 0.43
N ASP A 244 -6.13 -17.04 0.14
CA ASP A 244 -5.59 -18.14 0.95
C ASP A 244 -5.06 -17.62 2.31
N PRO A 245 -5.59 -18.10 3.46
CA PRO A 245 -5.19 -17.61 4.77
C PRO A 245 -3.71 -17.83 5.09
N THR A 246 -3.12 -18.94 4.63
CA THR A 246 -1.72 -19.27 4.91
C THR A 246 -0.79 -18.36 4.11
N ALA A 247 -1.03 -18.23 2.80
CA ALA A 247 -0.28 -17.31 1.94
C ALA A 247 -0.45 -15.85 2.38
N LEU A 248 -1.63 -15.46 2.89
CA LEU A 248 -1.85 -14.11 3.43
C LEU A 248 -1.02 -13.87 4.69
N GLU A 249 -0.96 -14.84 5.61
CA GLU A 249 -0.14 -14.74 6.82
C GLU A 249 1.35 -14.60 6.48
N GLU A 250 1.86 -15.43 5.57
CA GLU A 250 3.24 -15.36 5.08
C GLU A 250 3.56 -14.01 4.43
N ALA A 251 2.68 -13.52 3.55
CA ALA A 251 2.84 -12.23 2.90
C ALA A 251 2.83 -11.06 3.90
N LEU A 252 1.90 -11.06 4.86
CA LEU A 252 1.82 -10.02 5.89
C LEU A 252 3.07 -10.03 6.80
N ALA A 253 3.57 -11.21 7.17
CA ALA A 253 4.79 -11.35 7.96
C ALA A 253 6.02 -10.83 7.19
N ALA A 254 6.14 -11.13 5.90
CA ALA A 254 7.21 -10.60 5.05
C ALA A 254 7.15 -9.06 4.96
N LEU A 255 5.98 -8.50 4.70
CA LEU A 255 5.78 -7.04 4.63
C LEU A 255 6.04 -6.35 5.97
N GLU A 256 5.64 -6.97 7.09
CA GLU A 256 5.90 -6.43 8.43
C GLU A 256 7.40 -6.42 8.75
N ARG A 257 8.11 -7.48 8.39
CA ARG A 257 9.58 -7.55 8.51
C ARG A 257 10.23 -6.39 7.75
N ARG A 258 9.82 -6.15 6.51
CA ARG A 258 10.37 -5.07 5.65
C ARG A 258 10.11 -3.69 6.24
N LYS A 259 8.88 -3.42 6.66
CA LYS A 259 8.49 -2.17 7.34
C LYS A 259 9.30 -1.95 8.62
N SER A 260 9.37 -2.97 9.47
CA SER A 260 10.11 -2.93 10.73
C SER A 260 11.61 -2.67 10.52
N THR A 261 12.23 -3.24 9.48
CA THR A 261 13.63 -2.96 9.14
C THR A 261 13.87 -1.49 8.82
N ALA A 262 12.97 -0.86 8.05
CA ALA A 262 13.08 0.57 7.74
C ALA A 262 12.91 1.44 8.99
N HIS A 263 11.90 1.19 9.83
CA HIS A 263 11.70 1.93 11.08
C HIS A 263 12.86 1.78 12.06
N ARG A 264 13.48 0.59 12.14
CA ARG A 264 14.67 0.37 12.96
C ARG A 264 15.84 1.24 12.51
N LEU A 265 16.05 1.39 11.20
CA LEU A 265 17.10 2.26 10.69
C LEU A 265 16.78 3.73 10.95
N ILE A 266 15.54 4.18 10.75
CA ILE A 266 15.10 5.55 11.07
C ILE A 266 15.40 5.86 12.54
N THR A 267 14.96 4.97 13.46
CA THR A 267 15.18 5.13 14.90
C THR A 267 16.67 5.20 15.24
N ALA A 268 17.51 4.37 14.62
CA ALA A 268 18.95 4.39 14.85
C ALA A 268 19.61 5.68 14.32
N LEU A 269 19.17 6.18 13.17
CA LEU A 269 19.63 7.45 12.60
C LEU A 269 19.21 8.66 13.46
N ASP A 270 18.01 8.65 14.02
CA ASP A 270 17.54 9.70 14.94
C ASP A 270 18.37 9.72 16.23
N ARG A 271 18.68 8.54 16.80
CA ARG A 271 19.55 8.43 17.99
C ARG A 271 20.96 8.93 17.71
N LEU A 272 21.50 8.69 16.51
CA LEU A 272 22.80 9.24 16.08
C LEU A 272 22.78 10.77 15.97
N ASN A 273 21.65 11.36 15.61
CA ASN A 273 21.47 12.81 15.56
C ASN A 273 21.44 13.44 16.96
N GLU A 274 20.76 12.77 17.91
CA GLU A 274 20.61 13.26 19.29
C GLU A 274 21.87 13.04 20.14
N HIS A 275 22.63 11.98 19.88
CA HIS A 275 23.81 11.58 20.65
C HIS A 275 24.99 11.24 19.73
N PRO A 276 25.64 12.24 19.11
CA PRO A 276 26.83 11.99 18.30
C PRO A 276 27.93 11.34 19.16
N PRO A 277 28.69 10.37 18.63
CA PRO A 277 29.73 9.68 19.38
C PRO A 277 30.75 10.68 19.93
N THR A 278 31.09 10.54 21.21
CA THR A 278 32.14 11.32 21.86
C THR A 278 33.49 10.96 21.26
N VAL A 279 34.13 11.96 20.64
CA VAL A 279 35.49 11.92 20.06
C VAL A 279 36.55 11.47 21.07
#